data_AF-A0A9D6RLV7-F1
#
_entry.id   AF-A0A9D6RLV7-F1
#
_cell.length_a   1.000
_cell.length_b   1.000
_cell.length_c   1.000
_cell.angle_alpha   90.00
_cell.angle_beta   90.00
_cell.angle_gamma   90.00
#
_symmetry.space_group_name_H-M   'P 1'
#
loop_
_entity.id
_entity.type
_entity.pdbx_description
1 polymer ?
#
loop_
_entity_poly.entity_id
_entity_poly.type
_entity_poly.pdbx_seq_one_letter_code
_entity_poly.pdbx_strand_id
1 'polypeptide(L)'
;MGLHSWAQAAYTHLLFLDKVRDLDQGRGQEMELELLPLFLADSDEVIDAGANYCSYTHRLAQICRSGVVYAFEPIPFTYDICSRIVRHYQFQNVRLYPNALGERAERPPGSRTARPYCRKAVGAAQQGKPTLPRDLPPGSRPPRPRAGRLRAPPV
;
A
#
# COMPACT_ATOMS: atom_id res chain seq x y z
N MET A 1 15.40 -32.78 -2.13
CA MET A 1 14.38 -31.75 -1.81
C MET A 1 13.52 -32.29 -0.67
N GLY A 2 13.84 -32.04 0.60
CA GLY A 2 13.25 -32.83 1.69
C GLY A 2 13.16 -32.05 3.00
N LEU A 3 12.02 -32.18 3.69
CA LEU A 3 11.64 -31.59 4.99
C LEU A 3 11.68 -30.06 5.13
N HIS A 4 12.81 -29.39 4.89
CA HIS A 4 12.94 -27.94 5.13
C HIS A 4 11.99 -27.09 4.26
N SER A 5 11.77 -27.48 3.01
CA SER A 5 10.85 -26.76 2.11
C SER A 5 9.39 -26.94 2.50
N TRP A 6 9.02 -28.09 3.06
CA TRP A 6 7.66 -28.38 3.51
C TRP A 6 7.32 -27.64 4.80
N ALA A 7 8.24 -27.62 5.76
CA ALA A 7 8.08 -26.84 6.98
C ALA A 7 7.93 -25.34 6.66
N GLN A 8 8.76 -24.81 5.75
CA GLN A 8 8.65 -23.42 5.30
C GLN A 8 7.31 -23.14 4.60
N ALA A 9 6.85 -24.04 3.72
CA ALA A 9 5.57 -23.88 3.03
C ALA A 9 4.38 -23.94 4.00
N ALA A 10 4.40 -24.87 4.95
CA ALA A 10 3.39 -24.99 6.00
C ALA A 10 3.38 -23.75 6.89
N TYR A 11 4.54 -23.28 7.35
CA TYR A 11 4.66 -22.05 8.13
C TYR A 11 4.12 -20.83 7.37
N THR A 12 4.50 -20.68 6.10
CA THR A 12 4.00 -19.60 5.24
C THR A 12 2.49 -19.66 5.09
N HIS A 13 1.92 -20.86 4.96
CA HIS A 13 0.48 -21.04 4.85
C HIS A 13 -0.25 -20.71 6.16
N LEU A 14 0.25 -21.19 7.30
CA LEU A 14 -0.33 -20.89 8.61
C LEU A 14 -0.24 -19.39 8.92
N LEU A 15 0.90 -18.76 8.64
CA LEU A 15 1.06 -17.32 8.83
C LEU A 15 0.15 -16.51 7.88
N PHE A 16 -0.03 -16.96 6.64
CA PHE A 16 -1.01 -16.37 5.72
C PHE A 16 -2.43 -16.42 6.31
N LEU A 17 -2.87 -17.58 6.83
CA LEU A 17 -4.20 -17.73 7.42
C LEU A 17 -4.38 -16.85 8.67
N ASP A 18 -3.36 -16.79 9.52
CA ASP A 18 -3.35 -15.92 10.70
C ASP A 18 -3.51 -14.44 10.29
N LYS A 19 -2.78 -14.01 9.26
CA LYS A 19 -2.84 -12.63 8.77
C LYS A 19 -4.17 -12.29 8.10
N VAL A 20 -4.77 -13.21 7.33
CA VAL A 20 -6.15 -13.06 6.83
C VAL A 20 -7.13 -12.88 7.99
N ARG A 21 -7.01 -13.71 9.03
CA ARG A 21 -7.86 -13.60 10.22
C ARG A 21 -7.67 -12.26 10.94
N ASP A 22 -6.44 -11.75 11.01
CA ASP A 22 -6.18 -10.42 11.58
C ASP A 22 -6.85 -9.32 10.77
N LEU A 23 -6.76 -9.37 9.44
CA LEU A 23 -7.40 -8.40 8.54
C LEU A 23 -8.93 -8.43 8.66
N ASP A 24 -9.54 -9.62 8.67
CA ASP A 24 -10.99 -9.80 8.80
C ASP A 24 -11.51 -9.30 10.15
N GLN A 25 -10.73 -9.49 11.22
CA GLN A 25 -11.10 -9.10 12.58
C GLN A 25 -10.63 -7.69 12.96
N GLY A 26 -9.95 -6.99 12.04
CA GLY A 26 -9.34 -5.69 12.32
C GLY A 26 -8.25 -5.72 13.41
N ARG A 27 -7.70 -6.90 13.71
CA ARG A 27 -6.69 -7.05 14.78
C ARG A 27 -5.35 -6.49 14.31
N GLY A 28 -4.73 -5.69 15.18
CA GLY A 28 -3.47 -5.03 14.86
C GLY A 28 -3.59 -3.94 13.80
N GLN A 29 -4.80 -3.48 13.47
CA GLN A 29 -4.95 -2.24 12.71
C GLN A 29 -4.57 -1.06 13.60
N GLU A 30 -3.69 -0.22 13.07
CA GLU A 30 -3.32 1.04 13.68
C GLU A 30 -4.48 2.02 13.56
N MET A 31 -4.68 2.85 14.59
CA MET A 31 -5.75 3.84 14.61
C MET A 31 -5.72 4.79 13.39
N GLU A 32 -4.55 5.02 12.81
CA GLU A 32 -4.41 5.88 11.63
C GLU A 32 -5.02 5.28 10.35
N LEU A 33 -5.21 3.95 10.25
CA LEU A 33 -5.93 3.31 9.15
C LEU A 33 -7.41 3.73 9.11
N GLU A 34 -7.99 4.08 10.25
CA GLU A 34 -9.36 4.57 10.35
C GLU A 34 -9.50 6.00 9.81
N LEU A 35 -8.41 6.76 9.77
CA LEU A 35 -8.39 8.14 9.27
C LEU A 35 -8.26 8.23 7.75
N LEU A 36 -7.78 7.17 7.09
CA LEU A 36 -7.56 7.14 5.64
C LEU A 36 -8.78 7.59 4.79
N PRO A 37 -10.04 7.21 5.11
CA PRO A 37 -11.21 7.68 4.37
C PRO A 37 -11.43 9.21 4.41
N LEU A 38 -10.79 9.93 5.32
CA LEU A 38 -10.85 11.40 5.37
C LEU A 38 -9.94 12.06 4.33
N PHE A 39 -8.96 11.32 3.79
CA PHE A 39 -7.93 11.84 2.88
C PHE A 39 -8.01 11.26 1.48
N LEU A 40 -8.66 10.10 1.32
CA LEU A 40 -8.67 9.34 0.08
C LEU A 40 -10.07 9.26 -0.54
N ALA A 41 -10.13 9.40 -1.85
CA ALA A 41 -11.30 9.15 -2.67
C ALA A 41 -11.26 7.76 -3.33
N ASP A 42 -12.41 7.27 -3.76
CA ASP A 42 -12.56 5.95 -4.38
C ASP A 42 -11.72 5.75 -5.65
N SER A 43 -11.43 6.83 -6.37
CA SER A 43 -10.66 6.83 -7.63
C SER A 43 -9.17 7.09 -7.44
N ASP A 44 -8.68 7.26 -6.21
CA ASP A 44 -7.29 7.67 -5.99
C ASP A 44 -6.29 6.57 -6.34
N GLU A 45 -5.15 6.99 -6.88
CA GLU A 45 -3.98 6.13 -7.03
C GLU A 45 -3.06 6.33 -5.82
N VAL A 46 -2.76 5.23 -5.12
CA VAL A 46 -2.04 5.26 -3.84
C VAL A 46 -0.85 4.31 -3.85
N ILE A 47 0.17 4.64 -3.06
CA ILE A 47 1.39 3.85 -2.91
C ILE A 47 1.45 3.31 -1.49
N ASP A 48 1.60 2.00 -1.35
CA ASP A 48 1.92 1.33 -0.08
C ASP A 48 3.41 0.94 -0.09
N ALA A 49 4.21 1.65 0.71
CA ALA A 49 5.66 1.53 0.76
C ALA A 49 6.09 0.60 1.91
N GLY A 50 6.49 -0.62 1.60
CA GLY A 50 6.77 -1.63 2.63
C GLY A 50 5.50 -2.38 3.03
N ALA A 51 4.82 -2.95 2.05
CA ALA A 51 3.51 -3.57 2.22
C ALA A 51 3.48 -4.72 3.23
N ASN A 52 4.63 -5.34 3.54
CA ASN A 52 4.81 -6.34 4.59
C ASN A 52 3.78 -7.49 4.51
N TYR A 53 2.78 -7.52 5.41
CA TYR A 53 1.68 -8.49 5.41
C TYR A 53 0.35 -7.92 4.89
N CYS A 54 0.40 -6.85 4.10
CA CYS A 54 -0.70 -6.25 3.35
C CYS A 54 -1.79 -5.58 4.19
N SER A 55 -1.51 -5.14 5.43
CA SER A 55 -2.49 -4.42 6.26
C SER A 55 -2.96 -3.11 5.64
N TYR A 56 -2.02 -2.24 5.23
CA TYR A 56 -2.34 -1.00 4.53
C TYR A 56 -2.90 -1.27 3.14
N THR A 57 -2.23 -2.12 2.35
CA THR A 57 -2.70 -2.54 1.02
C THR A 57 -4.16 -2.99 1.03
N HIS A 58 -4.57 -3.84 1.98
CA HIS A 58 -5.93 -4.32 2.12
C HIS A 58 -6.92 -3.16 2.36
N ARG A 59 -6.61 -2.27 3.31
CA ARG A 59 -7.47 -1.13 3.63
C ARG A 59 -7.56 -0.14 2.47
N LEU A 60 -6.43 0.17 1.84
CA LEU A 60 -6.35 1.05 0.68
C LEU A 60 -7.14 0.50 -0.51
N ALA A 61 -7.07 -0.81 -0.77
CA ALA A 61 -7.80 -1.47 -1.85
C ALA A 61 -9.33 -1.40 -1.66
N GLN A 62 -9.79 -1.45 -0.40
CA GLN A 62 -11.21 -1.31 -0.05
C GLN A 62 -11.72 0.13 -0.17
N ILE A 63 -10.86 1.12 0.06
CA ILE A 63 -11.19 2.55 -0.03
C ILE A 63 -11.14 3.01 -1.48
N CYS A 64 -10.06 2.72 -2.21
CA CYS A 64 -9.79 3.19 -3.56
C CYS A 64 -10.26 2.18 -4.62
N ARG A 65 -11.55 1.83 -4.64
CA ARG A 65 -12.05 0.67 -5.41
C ARG A 65 -11.95 0.87 -6.92
N SER A 66 -12.16 2.10 -7.38
CA SER A 66 -12.00 2.48 -8.79
C SER A 66 -10.59 2.99 -9.11
N GLY A 67 -9.76 3.19 -8.08
CA GLY A 67 -8.37 3.61 -8.19
C GLY A 67 -7.38 2.45 -8.35
N VAL A 68 -6.11 2.70 -8.00
CA VAL A 68 -5.04 1.68 -8.07
C VAL A 68 -4.15 1.79 -6.84
N VAL A 69 -3.90 0.65 -6.18
CA VAL A 69 -2.92 0.52 -5.10
C VAL A 69 -1.64 -0.07 -5.65
N TYR A 70 -0.54 0.69 -5.60
CA TYR A 70 0.80 0.21 -5.93
C TYR A 70 1.52 -0.19 -4.64
N ALA A 71 1.58 -1.48 -4.36
CA ALA A 71 2.14 -2.04 -3.13
C ALA A 71 3.55 -2.58 -3.37
N PHE A 72 4.49 -2.25 -2.49
CA PHE A 72 5.91 -2.60 -2.62
C PHE A 72 6.39 -3.37 -1.40
N GLU A 73 6.83 -4.61 -1.59
CA GLU A 73 7.41 -5.42 -0.51
C GLU A 73 8.71 -6.11 -0.98
N PRO A 74 9.89 -5.68 -0.52
CA PRO A 74 11.15 -6.23 -1.00
C PRO A 74 11.54 -7.58 -0.40
N ILE A 75 11.04 -7.94 0.78
CA ILE A 75 11.43 -9.20 1.44
C ILE A 75 10.64 -10.35 0.79
N PRO A 76 11.31 -11.36 0.19
CA PRO A 76 10.61 -12.40 -0.58
C PRO A 76 9.56 -13.19 0.21
N PHE A 77 9.81 -13.40 1.51
CA PHE A 77 8.91 -14.15 2.39
C PHE A 77 7.58 -13.43 2.62
N THR A 78 7.63 -12.16 3.00
CA THR A 78 6.46 -11.31 3.22
C THR A 78 5.75 -11.02 1.90
N TYR A 79 6.49 -10.81 0.81
CA TYR A 79 5.92 -10.66 -0.54
C TYR A 79 5.06 -11.88 -0.95
N ASP A 80 5.50 -13.11 -0.66
CA ASP A 80 4.70 -14.31 -0.96
C ASP A 80 3.39 -14.31 -0.18
N ILE A 81 3.43 -13.97 1.11
CA ILE A 81 2.23 -13.86 1.96
C ILE A 81 1.30 -12.77 1.45
N CYS A 82 1.83 -11.58 1.18
CA CYS A 82 1.08 -10.47 0.58
C CYS A 82 0.43 -10.87 -0.75
N SER A 83 1.16 -11.59 -1.61
CA SER A 83 0.62 -12.09 -2.88
C SER A 83 -0.53 -13.06 -2.68
N ARG A 84 -0.50 -13.89 -1.63
CA ARG A 84 -1.62 -14.79 -1.27
C ARG A 84 -2.82 -14.00 -0.75
N ILE A 85 -2.60 -12.98 0.07
CA ILE A 85 -3.64 -12.10 0.60
C ILE A 85 -4.36 -11.36 -0.55
N VAL A 86 -3.60 -10.76 -1.48
CA VAL A 86 -4.17 -10.07 -2.64
C VAL A 86 -5.04 -11.01 -3.48
N ARG A 87 -4.60 -12.26 -3.68
CA ARG A 87 -5.40 -13.28 -4.38
C ARG A 87 -6.61 -13.73 -3.57
N HIS A 88 -6.47 -13.91 -2.26
CA HIS A 88 -7.53 -14.35 -1.36
C HIS A 88 -8.73 -13.40 -1.37
N TYR A 89 -8.47 -12.10 -1.24
CA TYR A 89 -9.51 -11.05 -1.33
C TYR A 89 -9.86 -10.66 -2.77
N GLN A 90 -9.26 -11.30 -3.77
CA GLN A 90 -9.51 -11.08 -5.19
C GLN A 90 -9.36 -9.61 -5.62
N PHE A 91 -8.43 -8.86 -5.01
CA PHE A 91 -8.25 -7.45 -5.33
C PHE A 91 -7.79 -7.26 -6.77
N GLN A 92 -8.62 -6.62 -7.59
CA GLN A 92 -8.32 -6.30 -9.00
C GLN A 92 -7.58 -4.97 -9.16
N ASN A 93 -7.65 -4.11 -8.14
CA ASN A 93 -7.05 -2.77 -8.11
C ASN A 93 -5.67 -2.74 -7.43
N VAL A 94 -5.10 -3.89 -7.04
CA VAL A 94 -3.79 -3.96 -6.39
C VAL A 94 -2.72 -4.43 -7.36
N ARG A 95 -1.64 -3.66 -7.47
CA ARG A 95 -0.41 -4.01 -8.19
C ARG A 95 0.71 -4.17 -7.18
N LEU A 96 1.08 -5.42 -6.89
CA LEU A 96 2.10 -5.77 -5.92
C LEU A 96 3.46 -5.98 -6.60
N TYR A 97 4.52 -5.36 -6.05
CA TYR A 97 5.87 -5.38 -6.60
C TYR A 97 6.88 -5.91 -5.58
N PRO A 98 7.74 -6.87 -5.95
CA PRO A 98 8.76 -7.43 -5.09
C PRO A 98 10.01 -6.55 -5.07
N ASN A 99 9.82 -5.25 -4.86
CA ASN A 99 10.84 -4.21 -5.00
C ASN A 99 10.76 -3.28 -3.79
N ALA A 100 11.90 -2.78 -3.35
CA ALA A 100 11.92 -1.65 -2.42
C ALA A 100 11.72 -0.34 -3.18
N LEU A 101 11.25 0.69 -2.48
CA LEU A 101 11.21 2.06 -2.99
C LEU A 101 12.48 2.82 -2.59
N GLY A 102 12.97 3.64 -3.51
CA GLY A 102 14.18 4.43 -3.32
C GLY A 102 14.31 5.51 -4.40
N GLU A 103 15.26 6.44 -4.20
CA GLU A 103 15.49 7.57 -5.10
C GLU A 103 15.89 7.11 -6.52
N ARG A 104 16.61 5.99 -6.60
CA ARG A 104 17.17 5.46 -7.85
C ARG A 104 16.81 4.00 -8.02
N ALA A 105 16.62 3.61 -9.29
CA ALA A 105 16.40 2.22 -9.65
C ALA A 105 17.73 1.47 -9.65
N GLU A 106 18.16 1.03 -8.46
CA GLU A 106 19.46 0.39 -8.25
C GLU A 106 19.29 -0.95 -7.53
N ARG A 107 20.33 -1.76 -7.48
CA ARG A 107 20.30 -2.97 -6.64
C ARG A 107 20.81 -2.60 -5.24
N PRO A 108 20.23 -3.15 -4.15
CA PRO A 108 20.76 -2.92 -2.82
C PRO A 108 22.23 -3.37 -2.74
N PRO A 109 23.12 -2.56 -2.14
CA PRO A 109 24.54 -2.91 -1.97
C PRO A 109 24.69 -4.27 -1.28
N GLY A 110 25.60 -5.12 -1.78
CA GLY A 110 25.86 -6.44 -1.20
C GLY A 110 24.85 -7.53 -1.55
N SER A 111 23.76 -7.23 -2.26
CA SER A 111 22.78 -8.23 -2.69
C SER A 111 22.97 -8.63 -4.17
N ARG A 112 23.45 -9.85 -4.42
CA ARG A 112 23.44 -10.41 -5.78
C ARG A 112 22.05 -10.89 -6.20
N THR A 113 21.19 -11.19 -5.22
CA THR A 113 19.88 -11.83 -5.40
C THR A 113 18.70 -10.91 -5.15
N ALA A 114 18.86 -9.78 -4.46
CA ALA A 114 17.73 -8.88 -4.24
C ALA A 114 17.32 -8.20 -5.56
N ARG A 115 16.02 -7.94 -5.67
CA ARG A 115 15.44 -7.27 -6.83
C ARG A 115 15.73 -5.76 -6.74
N PRO A 116 15.90 -5.08 -7.88
CA PRO A 116 16.24 -3.67 -7.90
C PRO A 116 15.14 -2.81 -7.25
N TYR A 117 15.50 -1.63 -6.74
CA TYR A 117 14.55 -0.58 -6.37
C TYR A 117 13.72 -0.16 -7.59
N CYS A 118 12.42 0.09 -7.42
CA CYS A 118 11.56 0.53 -8.51
C CYS A 118 11.38 2.05 -8.50
N ARG A 119 11.67 2.71 -9.63
CA ARG A 119 11.36 4.15 -9.85
C ARG A 119 9.90 4.40 -10.22
N LYS A 120 9.21 3.38 -10.75
CA LYS A 120 7.86 3.49 -11.33
C LYS A 120 6.78 3.17 -10.29
N ALA A 121 6.60 4.05 -9.31
CA ALA A 121 5.35 4.12 -8.54
C ALA A 121 4.59 5.42 -8.85
N VAL A 122 5.33 6.52 -9.07
CA VAL A 122 4.76 7.87 -9.23
C VAL A 122 4.53 8.25 -10.71
N GLY A 123 5.26 7.64 -11.65
CA GLY A 123 5.25 8.05 -13.07
C GLY A 123 4.09 7.52 -13.92
N ALA A 124 3.36 6.49 -13.48
CA ALA A 124 2.23 5.92 -14.22
C ALA A 124 0.92 6.66 -13.90
N ALA A 125 0.71 7.07 -12.64
CA ALA A 125 -0.41 7.92 -12.23
C ALA A 125 -0.42 9.31 -12.90
N GLN A 126 0.73 9.75 -13.43
CA GLN A 126 0.84 11.05 -14.11
C GLN A 126 0.57 11.00 -15.62
N GLN A 127 0.43 9.82 -16.24
CA GLN A 127 0.12 9.71 -17.68
C GLN A 127 -1.38 9.75 -17.99
N GLY A 128 -2.22 9.85 -16.96
CA GLY A 128 -3.64 10.12 -17.08
C GLY A 128 -4.09 11.16 -16.05
N LYS A 129 -3.43 12.33 -15.97
CA LYS A 129 -4.06 13.46 -15.27
C LYS A 129 -5.40 13.74 -15.98
N PRO A 130 -6.56 13.68 -15.31
CA PRO A 130 -7.62 14.59 -15.67
C PRO A 130 -7.00 15.98 -15.46
N THR A 131 -6.77 16.71 -16.55
CA THR A 131 -6.60 18.15 -16.41
C THR A 131 -7.83 18.66 -15.68
N LEU A 132 -7.67 19.06 -14.42
CA LEU A 132 -8.66 19.93 -13.78
C LEU A 132 -9.01 21.01 -14.81
N PRO A 133 -10.30 21.22 -15.13
CA PRO A 133 -10.70 22.32 -15.99
C PRO A 133 -10.01 23.57 -15.44
N ARG A 134 -9.18 24.22 -16.27
CA ARG A 134 -8.44 25.41 -15.86
C ARG A 134 -9.38 26.57 -15.47
N ASP A 135 -10.65 26.44 -15.83
CA ASP A 135 -11.68 27.44 -15.63
C ASP A 135 -12.83 26.87 -14.76
N LEU A 136 -12.56 26.72 -13.46
CA LEU A 136 -13.64 26.62 -12.48
C LEU A 136 -14.19 28.03 -12.23
N PRO A 137 -15.52 28.27 -12.36
CA PRO A 137 -16.09 29.59 -12.09
C PRO A 137 -15.80 30.01 -10.64
N PRO A 138 -15.53 31.32 -10.40
CA PRO A 138 -15.18 31.81 -9.08
C PRO A 138 -16.27 31.43 -8.05
N GLY A 139 -15.89 30.66 -7.02
CA GLY A 139 -16.78 30.20 -5.95
C GLY A 139 -16.90 28.68 -5.78
N SER A 140 -16.37 27.89 -6.73
CA SER A 140 -16.50 26.42 -6.73
C SER A 140 -15.32 25.65 -6.09
N ARG A 141 -14.35 26.35 -5.49
CA ARG A 141 -13.24 25.70 -4.79
C ARG A 141 -13.69 25.29 -3.38
N PRO A 142 -13.42 24.05 -2.94
CA PRO A 142 -13.65 23.68 -1.55
C PRO A 142 -12.82 24.59 -0.63
N PRO A 143 -13.34 24.98 0.54
CA PRO A 143 -12.62 25.85 1.46
C PRO A 143 -11.31 25.18 1.84
N ARG A 144 -10.20 25.92 1.70
CA ARG A 144 -8.90 25.46 2.21
C ARG A 144 -9.05 25.23 3.72
N PRO A 145 -8.55 24.12 4.26
CA PRO A 145 -8.51 23.93 5.71
C PRO A 145 -7.76 25.13 6.30
N ARG A 146 -8.44 25.88 7.18
CA ARG A 146 -7.80 26.97 7.92
C ARG A 146 -6.67 26.36 8.73
N ALA A 147 -5.47 26.90 8.59
CA ALA A 147 -4.37 26.59 9.49
C ALA A 147 -4.77 27.00 10.91
N GLY A 148 -5.35 26.06 11.66
CA GLY A 148 -5.61 26.23 13.08
C GLY A 148 -4.27 26.31 13.79
N ARG A 149 -3.99 27.42 14.45
CA ARG A 149 -2.88 27.50 15.41
C ARG A 149 -3.19 26.50 16.51
N LEU A 150 -2.51 25.35 16.51
CA LEU A 150 -2.44 24.47 17.67
C LEU A 150 -1.81 25.30 18.80
N ARG A 151 -2.62 25.68 19.79
CA ARG A 151 -2.09 26.16 21.08
C ARG A 151 -1.58 24.94 21.84
N ALA A 152 -0.32 24.99 22.27
CA ALA A 152 0.22 23.99 23.18
C ALA A 152 -0.59 23.97 24.50
N PRO A 153 -0.79 22.79 25.11
CA PRO A 153 -1.45 22.69 26.41
C PRO A 153 -0.56 23.29 27.52
N PRO A 154 -1.15 23.84 28.59
CA PRO A 154 -0.40 24.39 29.71
C PRO A 154 0.31 23.27 30.50
N VAL A 155 1.47 23.64 31.04
CA VAL A 155 2.37 22.83 31.87
C VAL A 155 1.80 22.62 33.26
#